data_AF-A0A925Z160-F1
#
_entry.id   AF-A0A925Z160-F1
#
_cell.length_a   1.000
_cell.length_b   1.000
_cell.length_c   1.000
_cell.angle_alpha   90.00
_cell.angle_beta   90.00
_cell.angle_gamma   90.00
#
_symmetry.space_group_name_H-M   'P 1'
#
loop_
_entity.id
_entity.type
_entity.pdbx_description
1 polymer ?
#
loop_
_entity_poly.entity_id
_entity_poly.type
_entity_poly.pdbx_seq_one_letter_code
_entity_poly.pdbx_strand_id
1 'polypeptide(L)' 'MNSIKNGWHMGMQNQRPIMPPMPWQEMKNLTDEDMKSVFAFLKSIPPVDNVVPAYEPPAM' A
#
# COMPACT_ATOMS: atom_id res chain seq x y z
N MET A 1 -1.71 -5.29 7.70
CA MET A 1 -2.94 -4.87 7.00
C MET A 1 -3.30 -3.39 7.14
N ASN A 2 -2.94 -2.70 8.22
CA ASN A 2 -3.47 -1.37 8.54
C ASN A 2 -3.26 -0.30 7.45
N SER A 3 -2.20 -0.41 6.64
CA SER A 3 -1.95 0.51 5.53
C SER A 3 -3.05 0.46 4.47
N ILE A 4 -3.40 -0.73 3.98
CA ILE A 4 -4.44 -0.91 2.95
C ILE A 4 -5.84 -0.59 3.50
N LYS A 5 -6.10 -0.88 4.78
CA LYS A 5 -7.41 -0.60 5.39
C LYS A 5 -7.66 0.89 5.59
N ASN A 6 -6.63 1.66 5.94
CA ASN A 6 -6.78 3.05 6.38
C ASN A 6 -6.20 4.09 5.41
N GLY A 7 -5.47 3.67 4.37
CA GLY A 7 -4.85 4.58 3.40
C GLY A 7 -3.61 5.32 3.91
N TRP A 8 -3.10 4.98 5.09
CA TRP A 8 -1.90 5.60 5.67
C TRP A 8 -0.63 4.86 5.25
N HIS A 9 0.40 5.60 4.86
CA HIS A 9 1.72 5.03 4.61
C HIS A 9 2.20 4.31 5.88
N MET A 10 2.68 3.06 5.70
CA MET A 10 3.06 2.16 6.80
C MET A 10 1.94 1.84 7.82
N GLY A 11 0.70 2.27 7.57
CA GLY A 11 -0.45 2.00 8.44
C GLY A 11 -0.45 2.78 9.76
N MET A 12 0.39 3.82 9.87
CA MET A 12 0.51 4.66 11.06
C MET A 12 -0.37 5.91 10.93
N GLN A 13 -1.19 6.17 11.94
CA GLN A 13 -1.93 7.44 12.03
C GLN A 13 -0.93 8.61 12.11
N ASN A 14 -1.22 9.72 11.42
CA ASN A 14 -0.36 10.91 11.24
C ASN A 14 0.82 10.76 10.26
N GLN A 15 0.94 9.63 9.55
CA GLN A 15 1.83 9.57 8.39
C GLN A 15 1.16 10.12 7.12
N ARG A 16 1.95 10.32 6.06
CA ARG A 16 1.43 10.71 4.75
C ARG A 16 0.46 9.64 4.19
N PRO A 17 -0.48 10.02 3.31
CA PRO A 17 -1.32 9.05 2.63
C PRO A 17 -0.50 8.14 1.69
N ILE A 18 -1.07 6.98 1.38
CA ILE A 18 -0.60 6.12 0.28
C ILE A 18 -0.75 6.88 -1.04
N MET A 19 0.28 6.84 -1.89
CA MET A 19 0.30 7.58 -3.15
C MET A 19 -0.59 6.90 -4.22
N PRO A 20 -1.42 7.66 -4.94
CA PRO A 20 -1.99 7.19 -6.20
C PRO A 20 -0.87 6.79 -7.18
N PRO A 21 -1.05 5.75 -8.01
CA PRO A 21 -2.31 5.07 -8.35
C PRO A 21 -2.65 3.84 -7.47
N MET A 22 -2.11 3.72 -6.25
CA MET A 22 -2.37 2.54 -5.41
C MET A 22 -3.87 2.38 -5.06
N PRO A 23 -4.55 1.27 -5.43
CA PRO A 23 -6.00 1.09 -5.30
C PRO A 23 -6.43 0.57 -3.92
N TRP A 24 -6.00 1.26 -2.85
CA TRP A 24 -6.27 0.81 -1.49
C TRP A 24 -7.75 0.94 -1.10
N GLN A 25 -8.50 1.87 -1.71
CA GLN A 25 -9.90 2.15 -1.38
C GLN A 25 -10.82 0.98 -1.75
N GLU A 26 -10.45 0.26 -2.80
CA GLU A 26 -11.12 -0.89 -3.39
C GLU A 26 -10.68 -2.16 -2.65
N MET A 27 -9.38 -2.26 -2.34
CA MET A 27 -8.80 -3.41 -1.64
C MET A 27 -9.14 -3.47 -0.16
N LYS A 28 -9.50 -2.36 0.49
CA LYS A 28 -9.80 -2.33 1.94
C LYS A 28 -10.96 -3.24 2.34
N ASN A 29 -11.85 -3.57 1.39
CA ASN A 29 -13.04 -4.39 1.62
C ASN A 29 -12.77 -5.90 1.50
N LEU A 30 -11.56 -6.30 1.11
CA LEU A 30 -11.15 -7.71 1.11
C LEU A 30 -11.13 -8.26 2.53
N THR A 31 -11.38 -9.57 2.65
CA THR A 31 -11.20 -10.25 3.93
C THR A 31 -9.72 -10.21 4.33
N ASP A 32 -9.44 -10.34 5.63
CA ASP A 32 -8.06 -10.41 6.09
C ASP A 32 -7.31 -11.63 5.53
N GLU A 33 -8.02 -12.71 5.21
CA GLU A 33 -7.45 -13.90 4.59
C GLU A 33 -7.05 -13.66 3.13
N ASP A 34 -7.94 -13.07 2.32
CA ASP A 34 -7.64 -12.74 0.93
C ASP A 34 -6.46 -11.76 0.83
N MET A 35 -6.46 -10.75 1.71
CA MET A 35 -5.39 -9.76 1.73
C MET A 35 -4.04 -10.35 2.16
N LYS A 36 -4.03 -11.37 3.04
CA LYS A 36 -2.82 -12.14 3.38
C LYS A 36 -2.35 -12.98 2.19
N SER A 37 -3.29 -13.59 1.47
CA SER A 37 -2.98 -14.43 0.31
C SER A 37 -2.35 -13.64 -0.82
N VAL A 38 -2.90 -12.46 -1.15
CA VAL A 38 -2.30 -11.54 -2.12
C VAL A 38 -0.91 -11.10 -1.68
N PHE A 39 -0.73 -10.73 -0.41
CA PHE A 39 0.58 -10.35 0.13
C PHE A 39 1.61 -11.48 0.01
N ALA A 40 1.21 -12.71 0.38
CA ALA A 40 2.08 -13.88 0.28
C ALA A 40 2.50 -14.18 -1.17
N PHE A 41 1.56 -14.06 -2.11
CA PHE A 41 1.83 -14.20 -3.54
C PHE A 41 2.81 -13.14 -4.04
N LEU A 42 2.59 -11.86 -3.75
CA LEU A 42 3.51 -10.81 -4.18
C LEU A 42 4.90 -10.97 -3.57
N LYS A 43 5.01 -11.50 -2.35
CA LYS A 43 6.28 -11.74 -1.67
C LYS A 43 7.05 -12.94 -2.23
N SER A 44 6.39 -13.88 -2.92
CA SER A 44 7.04 -15.04 -3.52
C SER A 44 7.70 -14.75 -4.87
N ILE A 45 7.32 -13.65 -5.52
CA ILE A 45 7.88 -13.22 -6.81
C ILE A 45 9.24 -12.54 -6.57
N PRO A 46 10.25 -12.76 -7.44
CA PRO A 46 11.51 -12.02 -7.37
C PRO A 46 11.29 -10.51 -7.40
N PRO A 47 11.97 -9.73 -6.54
CA PRO A 47 11.85 -8.28 -6.55
C PRO A 47 12.42 -7.70 -7.84
N VAL A 48 11.78 -6.65 -8.35
CA VAL A 48 12.35 -5.82 -9.41
C VAL A 48 13.16 -4.72 -8.76
N ASP A 49 14.43 -4.57 -9.18
CA ASP A 49 15.26 -3.46 -8.71
C ASP A 49 14.72 -2.14 -9.26
N ASN A 50 14.32 -1.25 -8.35
CA ASN A 50 13.67 0.01 -8.69
C ASN A 50 13.91 1.04 -7.59
N VAL A 51 14.62 2.12 -7.93
CA VAL A 51 14.83 3.26 -7.04
C VAL A 51 13.60 4.16 -7.10
N VAL A 52 12.78 4.11 -6.07
CA VAL A 52 11.56 4.93 -5.97
C VAL A 52 11.94 6.35 -5.53
N PRO A 53 11.49 7.41 -6.23
CA PRO A 53 11.69 8.79 -5.81
C PRO A 53 11.11 9.09 -4.42
N ALA A 54 11.64 10.14 -3.78
CA ALA A 54 11.07 10.63 -2.53
C ALA A 54 9.62 11.12 -2.73
N TYR A 55 8.84 11.11 -1.65
CA TYR A 55 7.48 11.64 -1.68
C TYR A 55 7.49 13.15 -1.94
N GLU A 56 6.77 13.57 -2.97
CA GLU A 56 6.44 14.96 -3.23
C GLU A 56 4.95 15.20 -2.92
N PRO A 57 4.60 16.17 -2.06
CA PRO A 57 3.21 16.50 -1.81
C PRO A 57 2.57 17.08 -3.07
N PRO A 58 1.24 16.91 -3.26
CA PRO A 58 0.52 17.54 -4.37
C PRO A 58 0.79 19.05 -4.37
N ALA A 59 1.06 19.60 -5.55
CA ALA A 59 1.07 21.05 -5.71
C ALA A 59 -0.31 21.59 -5.32
N MET A 60 -0.32 22.63 -4.47
CA MET A 60 -1.55 23.35 -4.10
C MET A 60 -2.17 24.06 -5.28
#